data_AF-A0A955Q578-F1
#
_entry.id   AF-A0A955Q578-F1
#
_cell.length_a   1.000
_cell.length_b   1.000
_cell.length_c   1.000
_cell.angle_alpha   90.00
_cell.angle_beta   90.00
_cell.angle_gamma   90.00
#
_symmetry.space_group_name_H-M   'P 1'
#
loop_
_entity.id
_entity.type
_entity.pdbx_description
1 polymer ?
#
loop_
_entity_poly.entity_id
_entity_poly.type
_entity_poly.pdbx_seq_one_letter_code
_entity_poly.pdbx_strand_id
1 'polypeptide(L)'
;MRVVWATDIHLNFLGFEGREVFFSSIRAQQPDVVFVTGDIAEAPSLTPLLHEMRQAIHAPLYFVLGNHDFYYGSVSQVRHD
;
A
#
# COMPACT_ATOMS: atom_id res chain seq x y z
N MET A 1 10.86 6.10 19.08
CA MET A 1 10.41 6.05 17.68
C MET A 1 10.15 4.60 17.31
N ARG A 2 8.97 4.29 16.77
CA ARG A 2 8.56 2.97 16.30
C ARG A 2 8.24 3.05 14.82
N VAL A 3 8.87 2.18 14.06
CA VAL A 3 8.72 2.08 12.61
C VAL A 3 8.04 0.75 12.30
N VAL A 4 7.00 0.79 11.48
CA VAL A 4 6.51 -0.41 10.79
C VAL A 4 7.00 -0.35 9.35
N TRP A 5 7.61 -1.44 8.89
CA TRP A 5 8.10 -1.57 7.53
C TRP A 5 7.54 -2.84 6.92
N ALA A 6 6.86 -2.70 5.77
CA ALA A 6 6.33 -3.79 4.98
C ALA A 6 6.87 -3.72 3.54
N THR A 7 6.98 -4.87 2.89
CA THR A 7 7.49 -5.00 1.52
C THR A 7 6.78 -6.18 0.84
N ASP A 8 6.62 -6.12 -0.48
CA ASP A 8 6.08 -7.22 -1.29
C ASP A 8 4.71 -7.72 -0.79
N ILE A 9 3.84 -6.76 -0.42
CA ILE A 9 2.58 -7.05 0.28
C ILE A 9 1.43 -7.47 -0.65
N HIS A 10 1.53 -7.17 -1.95
CA HIS A 10 0.55 -7.50 -2.99
C HIS A 10 -0.92 -7.51 -2.52
N LEU A 11 -1.40 -6.36 -2.02
CA LEU A 11 -2.71 -6.22 -1.39
C LEU A 11 -3.89 -6.55 -2.32
N ASN A 12 -3.68 -6.52 -3.64
CA ASN A 12 -4.68 -6.89 -4.64
C ASN A 12 -5.09 -8.38 -4.59
N PHE A 13 -4.30 -9.24 -3.94
CA PHE A 13 -4.70 -10.64 -3.69
C PHE A 13 -5.57 -10.82 -2.45
N LEU A 14 -5.69 -9.80 -1.60
CA LEU A 14 -6.55 -9.84 -0.42
C LEU A 14 -7.92 -9.24 -0.73
N GLY A 15 -8.98 -9.90 -0.26
CA GLY A 15 -10.29 -9.28 -0.11
C GLY A 15 -10.29 -8.23 1.01
N PHE A 16 -11.38 -7.47 1.12
CA PHE A 16 -11.53 -6.39 2.11
C PHE A 16 -11.20 -6.82 3.54
N GLU A 17 -11.74 -7.95 4.00
CA GLU A 17 -11.47 -8.46 5.35
C GLU A 17 -9.99 -8.76 5.59
N GLY A 18 -9.31 -9.34 4.60
CA GLY A 18 -7.87 -9.62 4.69
C GLY A 18 -7.04 -8.35 4.78
N ARG A 19 -7.41 -7.31 4.02
CA ARG A 19 -6.77 -6.00 4.09
C ARG A 19 -7.01 -5.31 5.43
N GLU A 20 -8.23 -5.36 5.96
CA GLU A 20 -8.52 -4.79 7.29
C GLU A 20 -7.79 -5.50 8.43
N VAL A 21 -7.61 -6.83 8.35
CA VAL A 21 -6.76 -7.56 9.29
C VAL A 21 -5.32 -7.07 9.19
N PHE A 22 -4.79 -6.89 7.98
CA PHE A 22 -3.45 -6.36 7.76
C PHE A 22 -3.29 -4.94 8.31
N PHE A 23 -4.18 -4.00 7.98
CA PHE A 23 -4.14 -2.63 8.49
C PHE A 23 -4.29 -2.56 10.00
N SER A 24 -5.17 -3.39 10.58
CA SER A 24 -5.33 -3.49 12.04
C SER A 24 -4.04 -3.95 12.71
N SER A 25 -3.32 -4.88 12.10
CA SER A 25 -2.03 -5.36 12.62
C SER A 25 -0.98 -4.24 12.67
N ILE A 26 -0.97 -3.34 11.67
CA ILE A 26 -0.11 -2.15 11.63
C ILE A 26 -0.53 -1.17 12.73
N ARG A 27 -1.83 -0.83 12.81
CA ARG A 27 -2.36 0.10 13.83
C ARG A 27 -2.06 -0.38 15.24
N ALA A 28 -2.16 -1.68 15.51
CA ALA A 28 -1.91 -2.28 16.82
C ALA A 28 -0.48 -2.04 17.32
N GLN A 29 0.48 -1.81 16.41
CA GLN A 29 1.85 -1.46 16.80
C GLN A 29 1.96 -0.02 17.32
N GLN A 30 1.01 0.87 17.04
CA GLN A 30 1.10 2.31 17.29
C GLN A 30 2.38 2.92 16.70
N PRO A 31 2.59 2.81 15.37
CA PRO A 31 3.80 3.31 14.73
C PRO A 31 3.85 4.85 14.69
N ASP A 32 5.05 5.40 14.80
CA ASP A 32 5.31 6.81 14.50
C ASP A 32 5.41 7.05 12.98
N VAL A 33 5.74 6.01 12.20
CA VAL A 33 5.83 6.04 10.73
C VAL A 33 5.69 4.64 10.13
N VAL A 34 5.11 4.56 8.94
CA VAL A 34 4.99 3.34 8.13
C VAL A 34 5.74 3.50 6.81
N PHE A 35 6.59 2.52 6.49
CA PHE A 35 7.26 2.40 5.20
C PHE A 35 6.71 1.20 4.41
N VAL A 36 6.43 1.40 3.13
CA VAL A 36 6.11 0.31 2.19
C VAL A 36 7.05 0.35 0.99
N THR A 37 7.81 -0.72 0.77
CA THR A 37 8.95 -0.66 -0.17
C THR A 37 8.78 -1.57 -1.38
N GLY A 38 7.75 -1.31 -2.18
CA GLY A 38 7.54 -1.95 -3.47
C GLY A 38 6.63 -3.17 -3.43
N ASP A 39 6.19 -3.55 -4.63
CA ASP A 39 5.29 -4.66 -4.93
C ASP A 39 4.07 -4.66 -4.00
N ILE A 40 3.41 -3.50 -4.01
CA ILE A 40 2.26 -3.15 -3.19
C ILE A 40 1.01 -3.78 -3.77
N ALA A 41 0.83 -3.65 -5.09
CA ALA A 41 -0.32 -4.16 -5.84
C ALA A 41 0.01 -4.20 -7.35
N GLU A 42 -0.99 -4.46 -8.20
CA GLU A 42 -0.89 -4.21 -9.65
C GLU A 42 -1.52 -2.86 -10.01
N ALA A 43 -1.05 -2.22 -11.09
CA ALA A 43 -1.37 -0.84 -11.44
C ALA A 43 -2.87 -0.49 -11.41
N PRO A 44 -3.81 -1.32 -11.93
CA PRO A 44 -5.24 -1.00 -11.93
C PRO A 44 -5.84 -0.85 -10.52
N SER A 45 -5.18 -1.41 -9.51
CA SER A 45 -5.65 -1.43 -8.11
C SER A 45 -4.78 -0.62 -7.15
N LEU A 46 -3.61 -0.17 -7.60
CA LEU A 46 -2.60 0.46 -6.75
C LEU A 46 -3.11 1.74 -6.06
N THR A 47 -3.58 2.72 -6.84
CA THR A 47 -4.07 4.00 -6.31
C THR A 47 -5.21 3.84 -5.30
N PRO A 48 -6.30 3.09 -5.57
CA PRO A 48 -7.36 2.91 -4.58
C PRO A 48 -6.86 2.17 -3.33
N LEU A 49 -5.97 1.19 -3.46
CA LEU A 49 -5.41 0.47 -2.31
C LEU A 49 -4.49 1.35 -1.44
N LEU A 50 -3.71 2.25 -2.06
CA LEU A 50 -2.91 3.24 -1.34
C LEU A 50 -3.79 4.24 -0.58
N HIS A 51 -4.91 4.66 -1.18
CA HIS A 51 -5.89 5.49 -0.49
C HIS A 51 -6.55 4.75 0.68
N GLU A 52 -6.93 3.48 0.49
CA GLU A 52 -7.46 2.60 1.54
C GLU A 52 -6.47 2.49 2.71
N MET A 53 -5.21 2.17 2.44
CA MET A 53 -4.13 2.16 3.45
C MET A 53 -4.01 3.51 4.17
N ARG A 54 -3.99 4.61 3.42
CA ARG A 54 -3.84 5.96 4.01
C ARG A 54 -5.02 6.32 4.91
N GLN A 55 -6.23 5.92 4.56
CA GLN A 55 -7.42 6.13 5.39
C GLN A 55 -7.38 5.24 6.65
N ALA A 56 -6.90 4.00 6.51
CA ALA A 56 -6.85 3.03 7.59
C ALA A 56 -5.70 3.27 8.60
N ILE A 57 -4.62 3.95 8.21
CA ILE A 57 -3.40 4.13 9.02
C ILE A 57 -3.27 5.60 9.45
N HIS A 58 -3.20 5.84 10.76
CA HIS A 58 -3.14 7.19 11.35
C HIS A 58 -1.71 7.72 11.56
N ALA A 59 -0.72 7.11 10.90
CA ALA A 59 0.68 7.53 10.93
C ALA A 59 1.13 7.97 9.52
N PRO A 60 2.19 8.78 9.39
CA PRO A 60 2.81 9.06 8.10
C PRO A 60 3.14 7.76 7.36
N LEU A 61 2.68 7.66 6.11
CA LEU A 61 2.90 6.52 5.22
C LEU A 61 3.75 6.99 4.06
N TYR A 62 4.93 6.40 3.92
CA TYR A 62 5.81 6.62 2.79
C TYR A 62 5.95 5.33 2.01
N PHE A 63 5.99 5.43 0.69
CA PHE A 63 6.15 4.28 -0.16
C PHE A 63 7.08 4.56 -1.33
N VAL A 64 7.68 3.49 -1.84
CA VAL A 64 8.31 3.44 -3.16
C VAL A 64 7.64 2.32 -3.96
N LEU A 65 7.62 2.47 -5.29
CA LEU A 65 7.02 1.49 -6.18
C LEU A 65 8.02 0.40 -6.54
N GLY A 66 7.53 -0.84 -6.65
CA GLY A 66 8.22 -1.99 -7.20
C GLY A 66 7.81 -2.24 -8.66
N ASN A 67 8.29 -3.34 -9.24
CA ASN A 67 7.98 -3.65 -10.64
C ASN A 67 6.54 -4.12 -10.83
N HIS A 68 5.95 -4.84 -9.87
CA HIS A 68 4.55 -5.30 -9.99
C HIS A 68 3.56 -4.14 -9.95
N ASP A 69 3.92 -3.04 -9.29
CA ASP A 69 3.10 -1.83 -9.22
C ASP A 69 2.84 -1.19 -10.59
N PHE A 70 3.64 -1.53 -11.61
CA PHE A 70 3.46 -1.10 -13.01
C PHE A 70 2.72 -2.11 -13.88
N TYR A 71 2.43 -3.32 -13.38
CA TYR A 71 1.82 -4.36 -14.19
C TYR A 71 0.42 -3.97 -14.65
N TYR A 72 0.13 -4.21 -15.92
CA TYR A 72 -1.09 -3.79 -16.61
C TYR A 72 -1.33 -2.27 -16.63
N GLY A 73 -0.33 -1.48 -16.24
CA GLY A 73 -0.36 -0.02 -16.33
C GLY A 73 0.03 0.48 -17.71
N SER A 74 -0.35 1.73 -17.99
CA SER A 74 0.07 2.44 -19.19
C SER A 74 0.70 3.78 -18.83
N VAL A 75 1.94 4.02 -19.27
CA VAL A 75 2.63 5.30 -19.07
C VAL A 75 1.85 6.45 -19.71
N SER A 76 1.18 6.21 -20.84
CA SER A 76 0.36 7.27 -21.45
C SER A 76 -0.83 7.63 -20.58
N GLN A 77 -1.52 6.64 -20.01
CA GLN A 77 -2.68 6.85 -19.16
C GLN A 77 -2.32 7.57 -17.86
N VAL A 78 -1.27 7.11 -17.17
CA VAL A 78 -0.80 7.71 -15.90
C VAL A 78 -0.38 9.18 -16.06
N ARG A 79 0.06 9.60 -17.25
CA ARG A 79 0.40 11.01 -17.52
C ARG A 79 -0.81 11.92 -17.71
N HIS A 80 -2.00 11.35 -17.84
CA HIS A 80 -3.26 12.06 -18.04
C HIS A 80 -4.20 11.99 -16.83
N ASP A 81 -3.93 11.10 -15.87
CA ASP A 81 -4.58 11.03 -14.55
C ASP A 81 -4.03 12.09 -13.58
#